data_AF-A0A433RTK9-F1
#
_entry.id   AF-A0A433RTK9-F1
#
_cell.length_a   1.000
_cell.length_b   1.000
_cell.length_c   1.000
_cell.angle_alpha   90.00
_cell.angle_beta   90.00
_cell.angle_gamma   90.00
#
_symmetry.space_group_name_H-M   'P 1'
#
loop_
_entity.id
_entity.type
_entity.pdbx_description
1 polymer ?
#
loop_
_entity_poly.entity_id
_entity_poly.type
_entity_poly.pdbx_seq_one_letter_code
_entity_poly.pdbx_strand_id
1 'polypeptide(L)'
;MELLLEYGWVLLVLVALEGLLAADNAVVMAVMVKHLPPAQQKKALFYGLLGAFVMRFAALFMITLIVELWWVQAIGAAYLLFISAKNLYDLRKGHDDDEHVDEEGKSVKKGSGFWMTVVKVEAADLAFAIDSMLAAVALAVTLPHWGEWEIGGINGGQFTVMFLGGIIGLVIMRFAAQAFVKLLQKYPQLETAAFLIVGWVGVKLTVMTLAHKDIGVLDEHFPHSFTWKAIFWTVLVLLAVGGYIMGVRSAKKEQH
;
A
#
# COMPACT_ATOMS: atom_id res chain seq x y z
N MET A 1 -31.12 4.34 18.86
CA MET A 1 -29.87 4.10 19.61
C MET A 1 -29.12 2.91 19.03
N GLU A 2 -29.82 1.82 18.72
CA GLU A 2 -29.26 0.62 18.05
C GLU A 2 -28.60 0.95 16.71
N LEU A 3 -29.24 1.75 15.84
CA LEU A 3 -28.66 2.10 14.54
C LEU A 3 -27.32 2.87 14.63
N LEU A 4 -27.17 3.79 15.59
CA LEU A 4 -25.90 4.48 15.82
C LEU A 4 -24.81 3.54 16.35
N LEU A 5 -25.18 2.54 17.15
CA LEU A 5 -24.26 1.53 17.66
C LEU A 5 -23.81 0.58 16.56
N GLU A 6 -24.70 0.14 15.67
CA GLU A 6 -24.36 -0.69 14.52
C GLU A 6 -23.41 0.04 13.56
N TYR A 7 -23.74 1.29 13.23
CA TYR A 7 -22.91 2.14 12.39
C TYR A 7 -21.54 2.43 13.02
N GLY A 8 -21.52 2.71 14.33
CA GLY A 8 -20.27 2.91 15.07
C GLY A 8 -19.42 1.64 15.13
N TRP A 9 -20.04 0.48 15.31
CA TRP A 9 -19.35 -0.81 15.30
C TRP A 9 -18.75 -1.12 13.93
N VAL A 10 -19.55 -0.98 12.85
CA VAL A 10 -19.04 -1.19 11.50
C VAL A 10 -17.94 -0.20 11.16
N LEU A 11 -18.07 1.07 11.56
CA LEU A 11 -17.00 2.05 11.38
C LEU A 11 -15.71 1.61 12.10
N LEU A 12 -15.81 1.11 13.34
CA LEU A 12 -14.65 0.59 14.07
C LEU A 12 -14.01 -0.59 13.33
N VAL A 13 -14.82 -1.54 12.84
CA VAL A 13 -14.35 -2.69 12.07
C VAL A 13 -13.71 -2.24 10.75
N LEU A 14 -14.30 -1.27 10.05
CA LEU A 14 -13.72 -0.69 8.83
C LEU A 14 -12.38 -0.02 9.11
N VAL A 15 -12.29 0.79 10.16
CA VAL A 15 -11.02 1.42 10.56
C VAL A 15 -9.96 0.37 10.89
N ALA A 16 -10.34 -0.70 11.60
CA ALA A 16 -9.43 -1.79 11.91
C ALA A 16 -8.99 -2.56 10.66
N LEU A 17 -9.93 -2.86 9.76
CA LEU A 17 -9.68 -3.57 8.51
C LEU A 17 -8.80 -2.74 7.57
N GLU A 18 -9.11 -1.45 7.41
CA GLU A 18 -8.29 -0.52 6.65
C GLU A 18 -6.92 -0.32 7.26
N GLY A 19 -6.82 -0.24 8.59
CA GLY A 19 -5.53 -0.18 9.28
C GLY A 19 -4.68 -1.42 9.05
N LEU A 20 -5.30 -2.61 9.06
CA LEU A 20 -4.64 -3.88 8.76
C LEU A 20 -4.15 -3.93 7.31
N LEU A 21 -5.02 -3.60 6.34
CA LEU A 21 -4.68 -3.54 4.92
C LEU A 21 -3.71 -2.39 4.59
N ALA A 22 -3.63 -1.36 5.42
CA ALA A 22 -2.71 -0.25 5.23
C ALA A 22 -1.28 -0.57 5.69
N ALA A 23 -1.09 -1.60 6.53
CA ALA A 23 0.21 -1.90 7.13
C ALA A 23 1.25 -2.31 6.07
N ASP A 24 0.90 -3.22 5.16
CA ASP A 24 1.75 -3.66 4.05
C ASP A 24 1.91 -2.55 3.00
N ASN A 25 0.85 -1.79 2.72
CA ASN A 25 0.89 -0.64 1.80
C ASN A 25 1.81 0.48 2.31
N ALA A 26 1.85 0.73 3.62
CA ALA A 26 2.71 1.75 4.23
C ALA A 26 4.21 1.45 4.02
N VAL A 27 4.60 0.18 4.08
CA VAL A 27 5.98 -0.27 3.78
C VAL A 27 6.33 0.04 2.33
N VAL A 28 5.45 -0.31 1.40
CA VAL A 28 5.59 -0.04 -0.04
C VAL A 28 5.79 1.46 -0.31
N MET A 29 4.90 2.29 0.22
CA MET A 29 4.93 3.74 0.02
C MET A 29 6.22 4.36 0.58
N ALA A 30 6.64 3.90 1.75
CA ALA A 30 7.86 4.37 2.39
C ALA A 30 9.12 4.01 1.57
N VAL A 31 9.18 2.79 1.03
CA VAL A 31 10.26 2.36 0.15
C VAL A 31 10.30 3.19 -1.14
N MET A 32 9.13 3.44 -1.74
CA MET A 32 9.02 4.18 -3.01
C MET A 32 9.46 5.64 -2.92
N VAL A 33 9.32 6.29 -1.76
CA VAL A 33 9.77 7.68 -1.59
C VAL A 33 11.19 7.79 -1.03
N LYS A 34 11.78 6.69 -0.53
CA LYS A 34 13.04 6.71 0.22
C LYS A 34 14.20 7.36 -0.54
N HIS A 35 14.25 7.20 -1.86
CA HIS A 35 15.32 7.79 -2.69
C HIS A 35 15.29 9.31 -2.75
N LEU A 36 14.15 9.94 -2.42
CA LEU A 36 14.02 11.40 -2.40
C LEU A 36 14.71 12.00 -1.17
N PRO A 37 15.14 13.27 -1.21
CA PRO A 37 15.61 13.99 -0.02
C PRO A 37 14.56 13.99 1.11
N PRO A 38 14.96 14.00 2.40
CA PRO A 38 14.02 13.90 3.52
C PRO A 38 12.87 14.93 3.52
N ALA A 39 13.15 16.16 3.06
CA ALA A 39 12.12 17.19 2.92
C ALA A 39 11.11 16.87 1.80
N GLN A 40 11.58 16.26 0.71
CA GLN A 40 10.75 15.84 -0.42
C GLN A 40 9.96 14.58 -0.10
N GLN A 41 10.47 13.64 0.71
CA GLN A 41 9.71 12.45 1.14
C GLN A 41 8.40 12.81 1.81
N LYS A 42 8.42 13.73 2.78
CA LYS A 42 7.21 14.22 3.45
C LYS A 42 6.25 14.88 2.47
N LYS A 43 6.77 15.68 1.53
CA LYS A 43 5.95 16.33 0.51
C LYS A 43 5.35 15.32 -0.46
N ALA A 44 6.13 14.36 -0.95
CA ALA A 44 5.69 13.35 -1.90
C ALA A 44 4.57 12.49 -1.31
N LEU A 45 4.76 12.04 -0.07
CA LEU A 45 3.67 11.42 0.66
C LEU A 45 2.48 12.40 0.76
N PHE A 46 2.68 13.70 1.07
CA PHE A 46 1.59 14.67 1.36
C PHE A 46 0.72 14.94 0.15
N TYR A 47 1.33 15.19 -0.99
CA TYR A 47 0.59 15.30 -2.25
C TYR A 47 -0.09 13.98 -2.60
N GLY A 48 0.59 12.85 -2.39
CA GLY A 48 -0.03 11.52 -2.55
C GLY A 48 -1.25 11.31 -1.64
N LEU A 49 -1.29 11.91 -0.44
CA LEU A 49 -2.46 11.85 0.45
C LEU A 49 -3.66 12.60 -0.14
N LEU A 50 -3.41 13.79 -0.69
CA LEU A 50 -4.45 14.60 -1.34
C LEU A 50 -4.96 13.89 -2.59
N GLY A 51 -4.06 13.34 -3.41
CA GLY A 51 -4.42 12.53 -4.57
C GLY A 51 -5.23 11.29 -4.16
N ALA A 52 -4.73 10.52 -3.20
CA ALA A 52 -5.40 9.34 -2.66
C ALA A 52 -6.79 9.65 -2.08
N PHE A 53 -6.95 10.78 -1.39
CA PHE A 53 -8.25 11.24 -0.90
C PHE A 53 -9.24 11.46 -2.04
N VAL A 54 -8.83 12.19 -3.08
CA VAL A 54 -9.68 12.46 -4.25
C VAL A 54 -10.00 11.16 -4.98
N MET A 55 -9.01 10.30 -5.19
CA MET A 55 -9.18 9.01 -5.86
C MET A 55 -10.09 8.07 -5.07
N ARG A 56 -9.97 8.01 -3.74
CA ARG A 56 -10.87 7.24 -2.87
C ARG A 56 -12.27 7.79 -2.88
N PHE A 57 -12.43 9.10 -2.81
CA PHE A 57 -13.74 9.73 -2.93
C PHE A 57 -14.38 9.37 -4.27
N ALA A 58 -13.66 9.56 -5.38
CA ALA A 58 -14.12 9.17 -6.71
C ALA A 58 -14.43 7.66 -6.79
N ALA A 59 -13.64 6.82 -6.11
CA ALA A 59 -13.82 5.39 -6.10
C ALA A 59 -15.09 4.92 -5.39
N LEU A 60 -15.58 5.65 -4.38
CA LEU A 60 -16.87 5.35 -3.76
C LEU A 60 -18.04 5.52 -4.73
N PHE A 61 -17.98 6.48 -5.67
CA PHE A 61 -19.03 6.69 -6.67
C PHE A 61 -18.95 5.72 -7.84
N MET A 62 -17.74 5.27 -8.16
CA MET A 62 -17.47 4.44 -9.32
C MET A 62 -17.11 3.01 -8.93
N ILE A 63 -17.50 2.54 -7.74
CA ILE A 63 -17.01 1.26 -7.24
C ILE A 63 -17.34 0.10 -8.19
N THR A 64 -18.53 0.11 -8.79
CA THR A 64 -18.95 -0.88 -9.79
C THR A 64 -18.10 -0.83 -11.06
N LEU A 65 -17.59 0.35 -11.45
CA LEU A 65 -16.70 0.52 -12.61
C LEU A 65 -15.24 0.19 -12.26
N ILE A 66 -14.81 0.50 -11.04
CA ILE A 66 -13.41 0.38 -10.61
C ILE A 66 -13.02 -1.07 -10.35
N VAL A 67 -13.97 -1.89 -9.88
CA VAL A 67 -13.73 -3.32 -9.67
C VAL A 67 -13.29 -3.99 -10.96
N GLU A 68 -13.75 -3.53 -12.12
CA GLU A 68 -13.35 -4.05 -13.44
C GLU A 68 -11.95 -3.60 -13.90
N LEU A 69 -11.31 -2.65 -13.18
CA LEU A 69 -10.00 -2.09 -13.56
C LEU A 69 -8.82 -2.97 -13.10
N TRP A 70 -8.86 -4.25 -13.45
CA TRP A 70 -7.80 -5.21 -13.12
C TRP A 70 -6.42 -4.77 -13.61
N TRP A 71 -6.35 -4.01 -14.71
CA TRP A 71 -5.11 -3.50 -15.28
C TRP A 71 -4.38 -2.53 -14.33
N VAL A 72 -5.10 -1.82 -13.46
CA VAL A 72 -4.48 -0.96 -12.43
C VAL A 72 -3.70 -1.83 -11.44
N GLN A 73 -4.30 -2.93 -10.99
CA GLN A 73 -3.65 -3.89 -10.10
C GLN A 73 -2.49 -4.59 -10.80
N ALA A 74 -2.62 -4.92 -12.09
CA ALA A 74 -1.57 -5.52 -12.90
C ALA A 74 -0.33 -4.62 -13.01
N ILE A 75 -0.54 -3.34 -13.33
CA ILE A 75 0.53 -2.34 -13.44
C ILE A 75 1.18 -2.13 -12.07
N GLY A 76 0.36 -2.01 -11.01
CA GLY A 76 0.84 -1.93 -9.64
C GLY A 76 1.73 -3.12 -9.28
N ALA A 77 1.26 -4.34 -9.50
CA ALA A 77 1.99 -5.56 -9.23
C ALA A 77 3.34 -5.61 -9.97
N ALA A 78 3.32 -5.37 -11.28
CA ALA A 78 4.52 -5.34 -12.11
C ALA A 78 5.53 -4.30 -11.62
N TYR A 79 5.04 -3.11 -11.25
CA TYR A 79 5.88 -2.05 -10.71
C TYR A 79 6.51 -2.43 -9.36
N LEU A 80 5.75 -3.00 -8.42
CA LEU A 80 6.25 -3.42 -7.11
C LEU A 80 7.29 -4.54 -7.23
N LEU A 81 7.03 -5.54 -8.06
CA LEU A 81 7.97 -6.62 -8.33
C LEU A 81 9.25 -6.07 -8.98
N PHE A 82 9.11 -5.15 -9.94
CA PHE A 82 10.26 -4.51 -10.60
C PHE A 82 11.12 -3.73 -9.61
N ILE A 83 10.53 -2.85 -8.78
CA ILE A 83 11.32 -2.07 -7.83
C ILE A 83 11.95 -2.96 -6.76
N SER A 84 11.25 -3.99 -6.28
CA SER A 84 11.80 -4.95 -5.33
C SER A 84 13.01 -5.67 -5.93
N ALA A 85 12.86 -6.25 -7.12
CA ALA A 85 13.92 -7.01 -7.79
C ALA A 85 15.12 -6.13 -8.12
N LYS A 86 14.88 -4.95 -8.70
CA LYS A 86 15.94 -4.00 -9.05
C LYS A 86 16.74 -3.58 -7.82
N ASN A 87 16.07 -3.11 -6.76
CA ASN A 87 16.80 -2.63 -5.58
C ASN A 87 17.50 -3.77 -4.83
N LEU A 88 16.93 -4.98 -4.80
CA LEU A 88 17.61 -6.13 -4.20
C LEU A 88 18.86 -6.55 -5.00
N TYR A 89 18.81 -6.43 -6.33
CA TYR A 89 19.95 -6.65 -7.20
C TYR A 89 21.04 -5.59 -6.98
N ASP A 90 20.66 -4.31 -6.95
CA ASP A 90 21.58 -3.18 -6.73
C ASP A 90 22.27 -3.29 -5.35
N LEU A 91 21.54 -3.71 -4.30
CA LEU A 91 22.13 -3.95 -2.97
C LEU A 91 23.12 -5.12 -2.95
N ARG A 92 22.91 -6.15 -3.77
CA ARG A 92 23.74 -7.36 -3.79
C ARG A 92 25.01 -7.17 -4.61
N LYS A 93 24.99 -6.32 -5.62
CA LYS A 93 26.13 -6.06 -6.50
C LYS A 93 27.23 -5.22 -5.82
N GLY A 94 26.96 -4.69 -4.63
CA GLY A 94 27.78 -3.64 -4.03
C GLY A 94 27.56 -2.32 -4.78
N HIS A 95 27.75 -1.17 -4.13
CA HIS A 95 27.71 0.13 -4.79
C HIS A 95 28.91 0.33 -5.76
N ASP A 96 29.26 -0.66 -6.58
CA ASP A 96 30.24 -0.52 -7.65
C ASP A 96 29.50 -0.55 -8.99
N ASP A 97 29.71 0.51 -9.76
CA ASP A 97 29.22 0.80 -11.12
C ASP A 97 27.77 1.29 -11.25
N ASP A 98 27.55 2.56 -10.91
CA ASP A 98 26.93 3.54 -11.84
C ASP A 98 27.12 4.98 -11.31
N GLU A 99 28.38 5.40 -11.07
CA GLU A 99 28.72 6.82 -11.18
C GLU A 99 28.88 7.15 -12.67
N HIS A 100 27.76 7.33 -13.36
CA HIS A 100 27.77 8.17 -14.56
C HIS A 100 27.97 9.62 -14.09
N VAL A 101 29.23 10.00 -13.99
CA VAL A 101 29.66 11.39 -13.83
C VAL A 101 29.46 12.06 -15.19
N ASP A 102 28.40 12.84 -15.34
CA ASP A 102 28.37 13.85 -16.39
C ASP A 102 29.50 14.86 -16.15
N GLU A 103 30.08 15.44 -17.21
CA GLU A 103 31.25 16.35 -17.21
C GLU A 103 31.13 17.59 -16.28
N GLU A 104 30.01 17.77 -15.57
CA GLU A 104 29.75 18.85 -14.61
C GLU A 104 29.77 18.45 -13.12
N GLY A 105 30.20 17.23 -12.77
CA GLY A 105 30.48 16.86 -11.38
C GLY A 105 29.25 16.80 -10.45
N LYS A 106 28.05 16.58 -11.00
CA LYS A 106 26.84 16.32 -10.20
C LYS A 106 26.52 14.83 -10.26
N SER A 107 26.57 14.17 -9.11
CA SER A 107 26.08 12.79 -8.94
C SER A 107 24.55 12.77 -9.17
N VAL A 108 24.10 12.53 -10.40
CA VAL A 108 22.68 12.33 -10.69
C VAL A 108 22.37 10.87 -10.36
N LYS A 109 22.04 10.61 -9.08
CA LYS A 109 21.33 9.37 -8.74
C LYS A 109 20.10 9.29 -9.66
N LYS A 110 20.02 8.23 -10.46
CA LYS A 110 18.93 7.90 -11.39
C LYS A 110 17.64 7.53 -10.65
N GLY A 111 17.28 8.30 -9.63
CA GLY A 111 16.00 8.22 -8.94
C GLY A 111 14.94 8.92 -9.77
N SER A 112 13.70 8.40 -9.74
CA SER A 112 12.59 9.11 -10.39
C SER A 112 12.45 10.50 -9.77
N GLY A 113 12.29 11.52 -10.61
CA GLY A 113 12.04 12.88 -10.15
C GLY A 113 10.87 12.95 -9.18
N PHE A 114 10.81 14.03 -8.40
CA PHE A 114 9.79 14.22 -7.35
C PHE A 114 8.37 13.91 -7.83
N TRP A 115 7.92 14.55 -8.92
CA TRP A 115 6.57 14.37 -9.46
C TRP A 115 6.31 12.97 -9.99
N MET A 116 7.29 12.36 -10.65
CA MET A 116 7.17 10.96 -11.09
C MET A 116 7.03 10.01 -9.90
N THR A 117 7.71 10.32 -8.78
CA THR A 117 7.57 9.55 -7.54
C THR A 117 6.18 9.71 -6.94
N VAL A 118 5.61 10.92 -6.93
CA VAL A 118 4.22 11.15 -6.51
C VAL A 118 3.24 10.34 -7.35
N VAL A 119 3.36 10.38 -8.68
CA VAL A 119 2.49 9.60 -9.58
C VAL A 119 2.60 8.10 -9.32
N LYS A 120 3.80 7.57 -9.11
CA LYS A 120 4.00 6.15 -8.78
C LYS A 120 3.32 5.79 -7.45
N VAL A 121 3.49 6.63 -6.44
CA VAL A 121 2.90 6.49 -5.10
C VAL A 121 1.37 6.48 -5.20
N GLU A 122 0.78 7.41 -5.95
CA GLU A 122 -0.67 7.46 -6.18
C GLU A 122 -1.19 6.28 -6.98
N ALA A 123 -0.46 5.82 -8.01
CA ALA A 123 -0.84 4.64 -8.79
C ALA A 123 -0.83 3.36 -7.94
N ALA A 124 0.19 3.19 -7.07
CA ALA A 124 0.25 2.08 -6.14
C ALA A 124 -0.89 2.16 -5.11
N ASP A 125 -1.16 3.34 -4.56
CA ASP A 125 -2.28 3.56 -3.62
C ASP A 125 -3.62 3.20 -4.26
N LEU A 126 -3.85 3.60 -5.51
CA LEU A 126 -5.07 3.25 -6.24
C LEU A 126 -5.21 1.74 -6.39
N ALA A 127 -4.14 1.02 -6.78
CA ALA A 127 -4.17 -0.43 -6.91
C ALA A 127 -4.56 -1.13 -5.60
N PHE A 128 -4.07 -0.62 -4.47
CA PHE A 128 -4.42 -1.11 -3.14
C PHE A 128 -5.82 -0.69 -2.67
N ALA A 129 -6.26 0.51 -3.06
CA ALA A 129 -7.55 1.05 -2.67
C ALA A 129 -8.69 0.13 -3.13
N ILE A 130 -8.59 -0.46 -4.33
CA ILE A 130 -9.61 -1.37 -4.90
C ILE A 130 -9.96 -2.52 -3.93
N ASP A 131 -8.96 -3.22 -3.38
CA ASP A 131 -9.18 -4.34 -2.44
C ASP A 131 -9.82 -3.87 -1.13
N SER A 132 -9.30 -2.78 -0.56
CA SER A 132 -9.85 -2.21 0.68
C SER A 132 -11.29 -1.70 0.52
N MET A 133 -11.61 -1.16 -0.66
CA MET A 133 -12.94 -0.64 -0.99
C MET A 133 -13.95 -1.78 -1.19
N LEU A 134 -13.56 -2.88 -1.83
CA LEU A 134 -14.37 -4.09 -1.93
C LEU A 134 -14.70 -4.67 -0.54
N ALA A 135 -13.70 -4.75 0.35
CA ALA A 135 -13.91 -5.17 1.72
C ALA A 135 -14.83 -4.22 2.50
N ALA A 136 -14.67 -2.90 2.29
CA ALA A 136 -15.52 -1.90 2.92
C ALA A 136 -16.97 -1.98 2.46
N VAL A 137 -17.20 -2.15 1.15
CA VAL A 137 -18.54 -2.38 0.59
C VAL A 137 -19.15 -3.65 1.14
N ALA A 138 -18.41 -4.76 1.15
CA ALA A 138 -18.92 -6.05 1.66
C ALA A 138 -19.40 -5.97 3.12
N LEU A 139 -18.77 -5.12 3.94
CA LEU A 139 -19.23 -4.85 5.31
C LEU A 139 -20.38 -3.83 5.34
N ALA A 140 -20.28 -2.73 4.59
CA ALA A 140 -21.26 -1.65 4.65
C ALA A 140 -22.64 -2.06 4.12
N VAL A 141 -22.72 -2.95 3.13
CA VAL A 141 -24.01 -3.46 2.62
C VAL A 141 -24.79 -4.28 3.65
N THR A 142 -24.14 -4.71 4.74
CA THR A 142 -24.81 -5.42 5.85
C THR A 142 -25.54 -4.47 6.80
N LEU A 143 -25.28 -3.16 6.72
CA LEU A 143 -25.93 -2.16 7.56
C LEU A 143 -27.35 -1.86 7.08
N PRO A 144 -28.30 -1.64 8.02
CA PRO A 144 -29.63 -1.17 7.67
C PRO A 144 -29.55 0.20 7.00
N HIS A 145 -30.48 0.49 6.08
CA HIS A 145 -30.50 1.81 5.42
C HIS A 145 -30.74 2.93 6.44
N TRP A 146 -29.95 3.99 6.32
CA TRP A 146 -30.09 5.19 7.14
C TRP A 146 -30.14 6.42 6.25
N GLY A 147 -31.26 7.14 6.34
CA GLY A 147 -31.59 8.24 5.43
C GLY A 147 -32.15 7.74 4.10
N GLU A 148 -32.87 8.63 3.41
CA GLU A 148 -33.51 8.35 2.11
C GLU A 148 -32.69 8.86 0.91
N TRP A 149 -31.48 9.34 1.16
CA TRP A 149 -30.58 9.82 0.13
C TRP A 149 -29.63 8.70 -0.29
N GLU A 150 -29.34 8.64 -1.58
CA GLU A 150 -28.43 7.68 -2.19
C GLU A 150 -27.31 8.42 -2.92
N ILE A 151 -26.11 7.85 -2.88
CA ILE A 151 -24.93 8.38 -3.57
C ILE A 151 -24.32 7.25 -4.38
N GLY A 152 -24.32 7.37 -5.71
CA GLY A 152 -23.72 6.35 -6.58
C GLY A 152 -24.38 4.97 -6.48
N GLY A 153 -25.67 4.90 -6.14
CA GLY A 153 -26.40 3.64 -5.95
C GLY A 153 -26.19 2.98 -4.58
N ILE A 154 -25.57 3.69 -3.63
CA ILE A 154 -25.33 3.24 -2.26
C ILE A 154 -26.15 4.11 -1.31
N ASN A 155 -26.78 3.50 -0.29
CA ASN A 155 -27.48 4.23 0.75
C ASN A 155 -26.54 5.25 1.43
N GLY A 156 -27.06 6.44 1.69
CA GLY A 156 -26.28 7.53 2.25
C GLY A 156 -25.56 7.23 3.56
N GLY A 157 -26.22 6.49 4.45
CA GLY A 157 -25.58 6.02 5.67
C GLY A 157 -24.40 5.08 5.39
N GLN A 158 -24.61 4.07 4.55
CA GLN A 158 -23.55 3.12 4.18
C GLN A 158 -22.36 3.85 3.53
N PHE A 159 -22.65 4.78 2.62
CA PHE A 159 -21.65 5.65 2.00
C PHE A 159 -20.86 6.45 3.06
N THR A 160 -21.55 7.03 4.04
CA THR A 160 -20.91 7.84 5.10
C THR A 160 -19.93 7.01 5.91
N VAL A 161 -20.31 5.78 6.29
CA VAL A 161 -19.47 4.90 7.10
C VAL A 161 -18.24 4.44 6.30
N MET A 162 -18.42 4.07 5.03
CA MET A 162 -17.29 3.74 4.16
C MET A 162 -16.37 4.93 3.93
N PHE A 163 -16.92 6.11 3.68
CA PHE A 163 -16.14 7.33 3.49
C PHE A 163 -15.33 7.66 4.75
N LEU A 164 -15.95 7.66 5.93
CA LEU A 164 -15.26 7.94 7.18
C LEU A 164 -14.19 6.88 7.50
N GLY A 165 -14.51 5.60 7.32
CA GLY A 165 -13.54 4.50 7.44
C GLY A 165 -12.34 4.73 6.52
N GLY A 166 -12.63 5.06 5.25
CA GLY A 166 -11.68 5.40 4.20
C GLY A 166 -10.73 6.52 4.56
N ILE A 167 -11.27 7.60 5.13
CA ILE A 167 -10.50 8.77 5.55
C ILE A 167 -9.59 8.44 6.72
N ILE A 168 -10.15 7.79 7.74
CA ILE A 168 -9.41 7.44 8.94
C ILE A 168 -8.27 6.47 8.58
N GLY A 169 -8.56 5.43 7.78
CA GLY A 169 -7.57 4.48 7.29
C GLY A 169 -6.45 5.16 6.49
N LEU A 170 -6.81 6.06 5.56
CA LEU A 170 -5.85 6.86 4.78
C LEU A 170 -4.95 7.74 5.67
N VAL A 171 -5.52 8.37 6.71
CA VAL A 171 -4.75 9.15 7.68
C VAL A 171 -3.81 8.27 8.52
N ILE A 172 -4.28 7.10 8.97
CA ILE A 172 -3.44 6.14 9.71
C ILE A 172 -2.28 5.66 8.83
N MET A 173 -2.57 5.24 7.60
CA MET A 173 -1.58 4.78 6.62
C MET A 173 -0.49 5.83 6.42
N ARG A 174 -0.87 7.11 6.36
CA ARG A 174 0.08 8.19 6.23
C ARG A 174 1.09 8.20 7.38
N PHE A 175 0.61 8.26 8.61
CA PHE A 175 1.52 8.27 9.75
C PHE A 175 2.39 7.00 9.81
N ALA A 176 1.82 5.85 9.46
CA ALA A 176 2.55 4.58 9.37
C ALA A 176 3.68 4.64 8.31
N ALA A 177 3.39 5.11 7.09
CA ALA A 177 4.39 5.22 6.03
C ALA A 177 5.52 6.18 6.43
N GLN A 178 5.17 7.33 7.02
CA GLN A 178 6.19 8.28 7.50
C GLN A 178 7.03 7.71 8.65
N ALA A 179 6.41 6.95 9.56
CA ALA A 179 7.13 6.26 10.63
C ALA A 179 8.08 5.21 10.05
N PHE A 180 7.65 4.46 9.03
CA PHE A 180 8.47 3.46 8.36
C PHE A 180 9.64 4.08 7.60
N VAL A 181 9.44 5.23 6.93
CA VAL A 181 10.55 6.01 6.33
C VAL A 181 11.61 6.35 7.37
N LYS A 182 11.19 6.86 8.54
CA LYS A 182 12.12 7.17 9.64
C LYS A 182 12.81 5.92 10.18
N LEU A 183 12.09 4.79 10.22
CA LEU A 183 12.63 3.51 10.66
C LEU A 183 13.74 3.04 9.73
N LEU A 184 13.55 3.11 8.40
CA LEU A 184 14.57 2.77 7.41
C LEU A 184 15.77 3.71 7.42
N GLN A 185 15.57 5.00 7.73
CA GLN A 185 16.66 5.95 7.92
C GLN A 185 17.49 5.62 9.16
N LYS A 186 16.82 5.20 10.25
CA LYS A 186 17.49 4.85 11.51
C LYS A 186 18.16 3.48 11.46
N TYR A 187 17.57 2.52 10.76
CA TYR A 187 18.09 1.16 10.62
C TYR A 187 18.17 0.77 9.13
N PRO A 188 19.22 1.20 8.42
CA PRO A 188 19.41 0.88 7.00
C PRO A 188 19.43 -0.62 6.72
N GLN A 189 19.83 -1.44 7.69
CA GLN A 189 19.87 -2.90 7.55
C GLN A 189 18.48 -3.52 7.34
N LEU A 190 17.40 -2.80 7.68
CA LEU A 190 16.01 -3.23 7.40
C LEU A 190 15.62 -3.05 5.94
N GLU A 191 16.45 -2.39 5.13
CA GLU A 191 16.15 -2.08 3.73
C GLU A 191 15.94 -3.34 2.88
N THR A 192 16.79 -4.35 3.02
CA THR A 192 16.62 -5.62 2.31
C THR A 192 15.28 -6.26 2.65
N ALA A 193 14.90 -6.27 3.93
CA ALA A 193 13.61 -6.81 4.37
C ALA A 193 12.44 -5.99 3.84
N ALA A 194 12.56 -4.67 3.80
CA ALA A 194 11.55 -3.79 3.23
C ALA A 194 11.35 -4.08 1.74
N PHE A 195 12.41 -4.22 0.94
CA PHE A 195 12.28 -4.60 -0.48
C PHE A 195 11.66 -5.98 -0.64
N LEU A 196 12.04 -6.97 0.15
CA LEU A 196 11.42 -8.30 0.13
C LEU A 196 9.92 -8.23 0.47
N ILE A 197 9.53 -7.43 1.45
CA ILE A 197 8.12 -7.18 1.78
C ILE A 197 7.40 -6.52 0.61
N VAL A 198 7.99 -5.50 -0.03
CA VAL A 198 7.41 -4.86 -1.22
C VAL A 198 7.21 -5.86 -2.35
N GLY A 199 8.19 -6.73 -2.60
CA GLY A 199 8.07 -7.81 -3.59
C GLY A 199 6.94 -8.78 -3.24
N TRP A 200 6.82 -9.16 -1.96
CA TRP A 200 5.73 -10.02 -1.49
C TRP A 200 4.34 -9.40 -1.64
N VAL A 201 4.23 -8.09 -1.38
CA VAL A 201 3.00 -7.33 -1.67
C VAL A 201 2.73 -7.26 -3.18
N GLY A 202 3.78 -7.14 -4.00
CA GLY A 202 3.68 -7.30 -5.46
C GLY A 202 3.08 -8.64 -5.86
N VAL A 203 3.51 -9.75 -5.22
CA VAL A 203 2.93 -11.08 -5.45
C VAL A 203 1.44 -11.13 -5.05
N LYS A 204 1.05 -10.53 -3.92
CA LYS A 204 -0.36 -10.39 -3.53
C LYS A 204 -1.17 -9.68 -4.62
N LEU A 205 -0.68 -8.56 -5.14
CA LEU A 205 -1.37 -7.85 -6.24
C LEU A 205 -1.40 -8.68 -7.53
N THR A 206 -0.36 -9.43 -7.85
CA THR A 206 -0.37 -10.36 -9.00
C THR A 206 -1.45 -11.43 -8.83
N VAL A 207 -1.55 -12.04 -7.64
CA VAL A 207 -2.57 -13.05 -7.36
C VAL A 207 -3.98 -12.47 -7.45
N MET A 208 -4.21 -11.28 -6.91
CA MET A 208 -5.48 -10.55 -7.07
C MET A 208 -5.82 -10.31 -8.55
N THR A 209 -4.83 -9.85 -9.32
CA THR A 209 -4.99 -9.59 -10.76
C THR A 209 -5.35 -10.87 -11.53
N LEU A 210 -4.61 -11.96 -11.29
CA LEU A 210 -4.82 -13.24 -11.98
C LEU A 210 -6.14 -13.92 -11.63
N ALA A 211 -6.69 -13.63 -10.46
CA ALA A 211 -7.99 -14.10 -10.00
C ALA A 211 -9.17 -13.23 -10.47
N HIS A 212 -8.89 -12.10 -11.13
CA HIS A 212 -9.94 -11.25 -11.67
C HIS A 212 -10.78 -11.98 -12.73
N LYS A 213 -12.10 -11.75 -12.73
CA LYS A 213 -13.08 -12.43 -13.60
C LYS A 213 -12.69 -12.42 -15.09
N ASP A 214 -12.17 -11.30 -15.57
CA ASP A 214 -11.78 -11.13 -16.98
C ASP A 214 -10.48 -11.84 -17.36
N ILE A 215 -9.62 -12.18 -16.39
CA ILE A 215 -8.39 -12.94 -16.63
C ILE A 215 -8.64 -14.43 -16.42
N GLY A 216 -9.28 -14.79 -15.31
CA GLY A 216 -9.71 -16.17 -15.02
C GLY A 216 -8.59 -17.21 -14.93
N VAL A 217 -7.34 -16.80 -14.67
CA VAL A 217 -6.20 -17.71 -14.53
C VAL A 217 -6.22 -18.41 -13.17
N LEU A 218 -6.65 -17.70 -12.12
CA LEU A 218 -6.91 -18.23 -10.78
C LEU A 218 -8.40 -18.13 -10.45
N ASP A 219 -8.85 -18.96 -9.50
CA ASP A 219 -10.21 -18.85 -8.96
C ASP A 219 -10.40 -17.50 -8.24
N GLU A 220 -11.54 -16.84 -8.47
CA GLU A 220 -11.87 -15.53 -7.87
C GLU A 220 -11.83 -15.55 -6.33
N HIS A 221 -12.13 -16.70 -5.71
CA HIS A 221 -12.12 -16.84 -4.25
C HIS A 221 -10.72 -17.15 -3.71
N PHE A 222 -9.76 -17.51 -4.56
CA PHE A 222 -8.42 -17.90 -4.13
C PHE A 222 -7.70 -16.80 -3.33
N PRO A 223 -7.61 -15.53 -3.78
CA PRO A 223 -6.98 -14.45 -3.02
C PRO A 223 -7.71 -14.13 -1.70
N HIS A 224 -9.01 -14.42 -1.63
CA HIS A 224 -9.81 -14.18 -0.44
C HIS A 224 -9.88 -15.38 0.51
N SER A 225 -9.36 -16.53 0.08
CA SER A 225 -9.33 -17.76 0.86
C SER A 225 -8.54 -17.59 2.16
N PHE A 226 -8.97 -18.30 3.21
CA PHE A 226 -8.26 -18.32 4.48
C PHE A 226 -6.81 -18.82 4.30
N THR A 227 -6.61 -19.86 3.49
CA THR A 227 -5.29 -20.45 3.22
C THR A 227 -4.33 -19.44 2.62
N TRP A 228 -4.74 -18.71 1.57
CA TRP A 228 -3.90 -17.69 0.96
C TRP A 228 -3.57 -16.56 1.94
N LYS A 229 -4.58 -16.05 2.66
CA LYS A 229 -4.37 -15.01 3.68
C LYS A 229 -3.40 -15.47 4.76
N ALA A 230 -3.53 -16.70 5.25
CA ALA A 230 -2.63 -17.26 6.26
C ALA A 230 -1.19 -17.36 5.74
N ILE A 231 -0.99 -17.83 4.52
CA ILE A 231 0.34 -17.87 3.87
C ILE A 231 0.90 -16.45 3.74
N PHE A 232 0.11 -15.53 3.20
CA PHE A 232 0.52 -14.15 2.98
C PHE A 232 1.02 -13.49 4.26
N TRP A 233 0.19 -13.50 5.31
CA TRP A 233 0.53 -12.87 6.59
C TRP A 233 1.69 -13.59 7.30
N THR A 234 1.77 -14.91 7.21
CA THR A 234 2.89 -15.68 7.79
C THR A 234 4.20 -15.29 7.14
N VAL A 235 4.27 -15.27 5.80
CA VAL A 235 5.48 -14.88 5.07
C VAL A 235 5.84 -13.42 5.37
N LEU A 236 4.85 -12.51 5.38
CA LEU A 236 5.06 -11.11 5.71
C LEU A 236 5.70 -10.94 7.11
N VAL A 237 5.17 -11.62 8.12
CA VAL A 237 5.70 -11.59 9.50
C VAL A 237 7.10 -12.19 9.54
N LEU A 238 7.35 -13.30 8.85
CA LEU A 238 8.69 -13.91 8.79
C LEU A 238 9.71 -12.97 8.14
N LEU A 239 9.35 -12.27 7.07
CA LEU A 239 10.21 -11.27 6.44
C LEU A 239 10.48 -10.08 7.38
N ALA A 240 9.46 -9.58 8.07
CA ALA A 240 9.59 -8.47 9.01
C ALA A 240 10.47 -8.84 10.22
N VAL A 241 10.19 -9.99 10.85
CA VAL A 241 10.93 -10.49 12.02
C VAL A 241 12.36 -10.89 11.63
N GLY A 242 12.53 -11.60 10.52
CA GLY A 242 13.84 -11.97 9.99
C GLY A 242 14.68 -10.73 9.68
N GLY A 243 14.08 -9.73 9.04
CA GLY A 243 14.70 -8.43 8.81
C GLY A 243 15.14 -7.73 10.08
N TYR A 244 14.26 -7.68 11.09
CA TYR A 244 14.56 -7.10 12.38
C TYR A 244 15.73 -7.79 13.10
N ILE A 245 15.72 -9.13 13.16
CA ILE A 245 16.77 -9.92 13.82
C ILE A 245 18.12 -9.71 13.11
N MET A 246 18.14 -9.74 11.78
CA MET A 246 19.35 -9.47 11.01
C MET A 246 19.87 -8.05 11.25
N GLY A 247 18.97 -7.06 11.25
CA GLY A 247 19.33 -5.66 11.50
C GLY A 247 19.95 -5.43 12.89
N VAL A 248 19.35 -6.01 13.93
CA VAL A 248 19.88 -5.91 15.31
C VAL A 248 21.24 -6.61 15.45
N ARG A 249 21.42 -7.78 14.82
CA ARG A 249 22.70 -8.51 14.87
C ARG A 249 23.83 -7.76 14.17
N SER A 250 23.54 -7.10 13.05
CA SER A 250 24.54 -6.30 12.32
C SER A 250 24.92 -5.03 13.08
N ALA A 251 23.95 -4.33 13.68
CA ALA A 251 24.23 -3.14 14.49
C ALA A 251 25.12 -3.46 15.71
N LYS A 252 25.00 -4.66 16.29
CA LYS A 252 25.82 -5.11 17.42
C LYS A 252 27.25 -5.49 17.02
N LYS A 253 27.47 -5.87 15.75
CA LYS A 253 28.81 -6.19 15.20
C LYS A 253 29.62 -4.93 14.85
N GLU A 254 28.98 -3.81 14.54
CA GLU A 254 29.68 -2.54 14.27
C GLU A 254 30.12 -1.80 15.54
N GLN A 255 29.65 -2.23 16.73
CA GLN A 255 29.99 -1.64 18.03
C GLN A 255 31.11 -2.39 18.79
N HIS A 256 31.65 -3.46 18.21
CA HIS A 256 32.75 -4.27 18.74
C HIS A 256 33.90 -4.32 17.73
#